data_AF-A0A4Y2CA11-F1
#
_entry.id   AF-A0A4Y2CA11-F1
#
_cell.length_a   1.000
_cell.length_b   1.000
_cell.length_c   1.000
_cell.angle_alpha   90.00
_cell.angle_beta   90.00
_cell.angle_gamma   90.00
#
_symmetry.space_group_name_H-M   'P 1'
#
loop_
_entity.id
_entity.type
_entity.pdbx_description
1 polymer ?
#
loop_
_entity_poly.entity_id
_entity_poly.type
_entity_poly.pdbx_seq_one_letter_code
_entity_poly.pdbx_strand_id
1 'polypeptide(L)'
;MDNAPAHPDVETLRAENITCIFMPPNTTAILQPMDQGGIESMKRRYIKQLLSKLRFEGDDDEEEAACSIVQFWKALTLKDCVYMINEAWESVLEHSLKRSWLKLMPYLENVDQSNDSSSVTVTKLNRCLRYPFNRCPRATIKRTFETNSRLWKCEEDGVSS
;
A
#
# COMPACT_ATOMS: atom_id res chain seq x y z
N MET A 1 0.52 -6.36 13.55
CA MET A 1 0.45 -4.90 13.76
C MET A 1 1.86 -4.34 13.79
N ASP A 2 2.10 -3.12 13.33
CA ASP A 2 3.42 -2.49 13.48
C ASP A 2 3.63 -2.01 14.92
N ASN A 3 4.82 -1.51 15.23
CA ASN A 3 5.17 -1.08 16.58
C ASN A 3 4.94 0.43 16.80
N ALA A 4 3.99 1.06 16.09
CA ALA A 4 3.70 2.47 16.29
C ALA A 4 3.22 2.74 17.73
N PRO A 5 3.67 3.83 18.39
CA PRO A 5 3.29 4.14 19.78
C PRO A 5 1.79 4.35 20.00
N ALA A 6 1.05 4.66 18.93
CA ALA A 6 -0.39 4.85 18.96
C ALA A 6 -1.17 3.53 19.03
N HIS A 7 -0.51 2.39 18.82
CA HIS A 7 -1.16 1.08 18.92
C HIS A 7 -1.28 0.65 20.39
N PRO A 8 -2.48 0.24 20.83
CA PRO A 8 -2.68 -0.21 22.20
C PRO A 8 -2.10 -1.62 22.39
N ASP A 9 -1.87 -2.00 23.65
CA ASP A 9 -1.21 -3.26 23.98
C ASP A 9 -2.01 -4.50 23.53
N VAL A 10 -1.32 -5.61 23.25
CA VAL A 10 -1.95 -6.86 22.78
C VAL A 10 -3.03 -7.34 23.73
N GLU A 11 -2.89 -7.15 25.05
CA GLU A 11 -3.88 -7.59 26.03
C GLU A 11 -5.20 -6.85 25.90
N THR A 12 -5.15 -5.58 25.46
CA THR A 12 -6.34 -4.77 25.18
C THR A 12 -6.98 -5.09 23.82
N LEU A 13 -6.20 -5.67 22.89
CA LEU A 13 -6.61 -6.08 21.55
C LEU A 13 -6.95 -7.57 21.48
N ARG A 14 -7.62 -8.10 22.51
CA ARG A 14 -8.12 -9.48 22.52
C ARG A 14 -9.63 -9.52 22.33
N ALA A 15 -10.06 -10.29 21.34
CA ALA A 15 -11.42 -10.77 21.22
C ALA A 15 -11.41 -12.30 21.15
N GLU A 16 -12.54 -12.96 21.43
CA GLU A 16 -12.62 -14.42 21.61
C GLU A 16 -11.95 -15.22 20.47
N ASN A 17 -12.00 -14.73 19.23
CA ASN A 17 -11.45 -15.41 18.06
C ASN A 17 -10.42 -14.59 17.27
N ILE A 18 -9.91 -13.48 17.83
CA ILE A 18 -8.94 -12.60 17.14
C ILE A 18 -7.70 -12.46 18.01
N THR A 19 -6.56 -12.89 17.47
CA THR A 19 -5.25 -12.71 18.10
C THR A 19 -4.47 -11.59 17.42
N CYS A 20 -4.09 -10.57 18.18
CA CYS A 20 -3.17 -9.54 17.70
C CYS A 20 -1.71 -9.98 17.95
N ILE A 21 -0.86 -9.78 16.95
CA ILE A 21 0.59 -10.06 17.04
C ILE A 21 1.33 -8.84 16.49
N PHE A 22 2.29 -8.32 17.26
CA PHE A 22 3.21 -7.29 16.81
C PHE A 22 4.31 -7.88 15.94
N MET A 23 4.64 -7.18 14.86
CA MET A 23 5.76 -7.55 14.01
C MET A 23 7.09 -7.26 14.72
N PRO A 24 8.17 -7.98 14.42
CA PRO A 24 9.50 -7.62 14.91
C PRO A 24 9.87 -6.16 14.55
N PRO A 25 10.69 -5.49 15.36
CA PRO A 25 11.15 -4.14 15.05
C PRO A 25 11.79 -4.04 13.65
N ASN A 26 11.56 -2.94 12.95
CA ASN A 26 12.13 -2.66 11.61
C ASN A 26 11.73 -3.64 10.50
N THR A 27 10.63 -4.39 10.66
CA THR A 27 10.15 -5.34 9.63
C THR A 27 8.85 -4.93 8.95
N THR A 28 8.23 -3.83 9.39
CA THR A 28 6.95 -3.31 8.91
C THR A 28 6.82 -3.29 7.40
N ALA A 29 7.70 -2.57 6.69
CA ALA A 29 7.65 -2.45 5.22
C ALA A 29 7.78 -3.80 4.49
N ILE A 30 8.46 -4.77 5.11
CA ILE A 30 8.69 -6.08 4.50
C ILE A 30 7.56 -7.03 4.82
N LEU A 31 6.92 -6.92 5.97
CA LEU A 31 5.88 -7.84 6.44
C LEU A 31 4.46 -7.34 6.25
N GLN A 32 4.24 -6.04 6.01
CA GLN A 32 2.91 -5.51 5.81
C GLN A 32 2.45 -5.73 4.36
N PRO A 33 1.36 -6.47 4.13
CA PRO A 33 0.81 -6.69 2.78
C PRO A 33 0.45 -5.39 2.06
N MET A 34 0.06 -4.36 2.80
CA MET A 34 -0.22 -3.03 2.26
C MET A 34 1.02 -2.41 1.61
N ASP A 35 2.18 -2.55 2.25
CA ASP A 35 3.48 -2.09 1.74
C ASP A 35 4.02 -2.98 0.61
N GLN A 36 3.53 -4.22 0.50
CA GLN A 36 3.92 -5.16 -0.57
C GLN A 36 3.21 -4.94 -1.91
N GLY A 37 2.31 -3.96 -2.01
CA GLY A 37 1.71 -3.56 -3.29
C GLY A 37 0.25 -3.12 -3.23
N GLY A 38 -0.41 -3.24 -2.06
CA GLY A 38 -1.76 -2.71 -1.88
C GLY A 38 -1.81 -1.20 -2.05
N ILE A 39 -0.94 -0.48 -1.32
CA ILE A 39 -0.83 0.99 -1.40
C ILE A 39 -0.42 1.42 -2.80
N GLU A 40 0.59 0.79 -3.38
CA GLU A 40 1.09 1.10 -4.73
C GLU A 40 -0.02 0.97 -5.79
N SER A 41 -0.83 -0.10 -5.70
CA SER A 41 -1.91 -0.36 -6.65
C SER A 41 -3.00 0.69 -6.59
N MET A 42 -3.42 1.09 -5.37
CA MET A 42 -4.39 2.15 -5.17
C MET A 42 -3.83 3.50 -5.65
N LYS A 43 -2.60 3.89 -5.25
CA LYS A 43 -1.97 5.15 -5.67
C LYS A 43 -1.92 5.28 -7.20
N ARG A 44 -1.53 4.22 -7.90
CA ARG A 44 -1.47 4.21 -9.38
C ARG A 44 -2.83 4.49 -10.01
N ARG A 45 -3.91 3.99 -9.41
CA ARG A 45 -5.30 4.20 -9.89
C ARG A 45 -5.77 5.61 -9.63
N TYR A 46 -5.51 6.12 -8.43
CA TYR A 46 -5.78 7.51 -8.08
C TYR A 46 -5.10 8.47 -9.06
N ILE A 47 -3.79 8.30 -9.30
CA ILE A 47 -3.02 9.15 -10.23
C ILE A 47 -3.61 9.05 -11.65
N LYS A 48 -3.94 7.84 -12.12
CA LYS A 48 -4.56 7.66 -13.44
C LYS A 48 -5.89 8.41 -13.57
N GLN A 49 -6.73 8.38 -12.54
CA GLN A 49 -8.00 9.11 -12.54
C GLN A 49 -7.78 10.62 -12.49
N LEU A 50 -6.83 11.08 -11.68
CA LEU A 50 -6.49 12.50 -11.58
C LEU A 50 -6.02 13.04 -12.93
N LEU A 51 -5.09 12.34 -13.59
CA LEU A 51 -4.60 12.69 -14.93
C LEU A 51 -5.71 12.63 -15.99
N SER A 52 -6.66 11.71 -15.85
CA SER A 52 -7.84 11.65 -16.72
C SER A 52 -8.76 12.86 -16.56
N LYS A 53 -8.87 13.42 -15.36
CA LYS A 53 -9.69 14.62 -15.10
C LYS A 53 -8.97 15.90 -15.51
N LEU A 54 -7.64 15.91 -15.50
CA LEU A 54 -6.78 17.00 -16.00
C LEU A 54 -6.77 17.09 -17.54
N ARG A 55 -7.65 16.40 -18.28
CA ARG A 55 -7.54 16.30 -19.75
C ARG A 55 -7.55 17.69 -20.39
N PHE A 56 -6.47 17.97 -21.12
CA PHE A 56 -6.34 19.14 -21.98
C PHE A 56 -7.18 18.97 -23.24
N GLU A 57 -8.06 19.91 -23.50
CA GLU A 57 -8.49 20.21 -24.86
C GLU A 57 -7.37 21.06 -25.45
N GLY A 58 -6.58 20.48 -26.34
CA GLY A 58 -5.38 21.11 -26.87
C GLY A 58 -5.74 22.27 -27.77
N ASP A 59 -5.39 23.48 -27.33
CA ASP A 59 -4.82 24.47 -28.24
C ASP A 59 -3.29 24.34 -28.15
N ASP A 60 -2.58 24.56 -29.26
CA ASP A 60 -1.10 24.49 -29.34
C ASP A 60 -0.42 25.63 -28.54
N ASP A 61 -1.17 26.37 -27.74
CA ASP A 61 -0.73 27.50 -26.92
C ASP A 61 -0.32 27.03 -25.51
N GLU A 62 0.97 27.16 -25.23
CA GLU A 62 1.59 26.76 -23.96
C GLU A 62 1.07 27.59 -22.76
N GLU A 63 0.68 28.84 -22.98
CA GLU A 63 0.19 29.74 -21.94
C GLU A 63 -1.26 29.38 -21.53
N GLU A 64 -2.11 29.04 -22.51
CA GLU A 64 -3.46 28.54 -22.27
C GLU A 64 -3.44 27.19 -21.53
N ALA A 65 -2.53 26.29 -21.93
CA ALA A 65 -2.31 25.02 -21.25
C ALA A 65 -1.91 25.22 -19.77
N ALA A 66 -0.92 26.09 -19.50
CA ALA A 66 -0.50 26.40 -18.13
C ALA A 66 -1.66 26.97 -17.30
N CYS A 67 -2.47 27.87 -17.88
CA CYS A 67 -3.64 28.43 -17.22
C CYS A 67 -4.67 27.36 -16.85
N SER A 68 -4.94 26.41 -17.77
CA SER A 68 -5.86 25.28 -17.55
C SER A 68 -5.44 24.38 -16.37
N ILE A 69 -4.14 24.06 -16.25
CA ILE A 69 -3.62 23.29 -15.09
C ILE A 69 -3.91 24.02 -13.78
N VAL A 70 -3.58 25.31 -13.73
CA VAL A 70 -3.75 26.12 -12.51
C VAL A 70 -5.23 26.21 -12.13
N GLN A 71 -6.12 26.36 -13.11
CA GLN A 71 -7.57 26.36 -12.89
C GLN A 71 -8.07 25.01 -12.37
N PHE A 72 -7.59 23.90 -12.94
CA PHE A 72 -7.92 22.55 -12.48
C PHE A 72 -7.57 22.36 -10.99
N TRP A 73 -6.33 22.69 -10.59
CA TRP A 73 -5.91 22.54 -9.20
C TRP A 73 -6.66 23.46 -8.23
N LYS A 74 -7.04 24.67 -8.68
CA LYS A 74 -7.89 25.57 -7.89
C LYS A 74 -9.33 25.06 -7.74
N ALA A 75 -9.83 24.34 -8.75
CA ALA A 75 -11.17 23.76 -8.73
C ALA A 75 -11.24 22.44 -7.94
N LEU A 76 -10.11 21.74 -7.78
CA LEU A 76 -10.06 20.45 -7.11
C LEU A 76 -10.33 20.59 -5.61
N THR A 77 -11.42 19.99 -5.13
CA THR A 77 -11.81 20.05 -3.71
C THR A 77 -11.38 18.81 -2.93
N LEU A 78 -11.31 18.93 -1.59
CA LEU A 78 -11.08 17.78 -0.72
C LEU A 78 -12.17 16.70 -0.89
N LYS A 79 -13.41 17.10 -1.17
CA LYS A 79 -14.52 16.19 -1.46
C LYS A 79 -14.22 15.34 -2.70
N ASP A 80 -13.70 15.96 -3.76
CA ASP A 80 -13.29 15.24 -4.97
C ASP A 80 -12.16 14.26 -4.69
N CYS A 81 -11.16 14.66 -3.88
CA CYS A 81 -10.08 13.78 -3.46
C CYS A 81 -10.59 12.53 -2.73
N VAL A 82 -11.54 12.69 -1.80
CA VAL A 82 -12.13 11.55 -1.07
C VAL A 82 -12.87 10.60 -2.03
N TYR A 83 -13.67 11.13 -2.96
CA TYR A 83 -14.33 10.28 -3.96
C TYR A 83 -13.34 9.57 -4.88
N MET A 84 -12.28 10.26 -5.31
CA MET A 84 -11.22 9.65 -6.12
C MET A 84 -10.47 8.56 -5.36
N ILE A 85 -10.23 8.72 -4.06
CA ILE A 85 -9.64 7.65 -3.23
C ILE A 85 -10.58 6.45 -3.16
N ASN A 86 -11.88 6.68 -2.94
CA ASN A 86 -12.88 5.63 -2.92
C ASN A 86 -12.94 4.85 -4.25
N GLU A 87 -13.04 5.56 -5.38
CA GLU A 87 -13.03 4.96 -6.72
C GLU A 87 -11.70 4.24 -7.02
N ALA A 88 -10.57 4.82 -6.60
CA ALA A 88 -9.26 4.18 -6.75
C ALA A 88 -9.16 2.89 -5.94
N TRP A 89 -9.73 2.83 -4.74
CA TRP A 89 -9.78 1.64 -3.90
C TRP A 89 -10.68 0.56 -4.49
N GLU A 90 -11.91 0.91 -4.88
CA GLU A 90 -12.87 -0.01 -5.51
C GLU A 90 -12.34 -0.61 -6.82
N SER A 91 -11.49 0.11 -7.53
CA SER A 91 -10.86 -0.41 -8.76
C SER A 91 -9.65 -1.31 -8.51
N VAL A 92 -9.17 -1.46 -7.27
CA VAL A 92 -8.08 -2.40 -6.92
C VAL A 92 -8.57 -3.82 -7.13
N LEU A 93 -7.82 -4.59 -7.94
CA LEU A 93 -8.22 -5.96 -8.28
C LEU A 93 -7.90 -6.92 -7.12
N GLU A 94 -8.81 -7.84 -6.85
CA GLU A 94 -8.67 -8.85 -5.79
C GLU A 94 -7.33 -9.62 -5.91
N HIS A 95 -6.94 -9.99 -7.13
CA HIS A 95 -5.68 -10.69 -7.35
C HIS A 95 -4.44 -9.86 -7.00
N SER A 96 -4.53 -8.52 -7.05
CA SER A 96 -3.43 -7.62 -6.64
C SER A 96 -3.27 -7.64 -5.13
N LEU A 97 -4.37 -7.68 -4.38
CA LEU A 97 -4.37 -7.86 -2.93
C LEU A 97 -3.87 -9.26 -2.57
N LYS A 98 -4.38 -10.34 -3.20
CA LYS A 98 -3.87 -11.70 -2.97
C LYS A 98 -2.37 -11.81 -3.22
N ARG A 99 -1.87 -11.21 -4.30
CA ARG A 99 -0.44 -11.21 -4.63
C ARG A 99 0.41 -10.49 -3.58
N SER A 100 -0.10 -9.43 -2.95
CA SER A 100 0.66 -8.75 -1.89
C SER A 100 0.86 -9.62 -0.65
N TRP A 101 -0.11 -10.50 -0.34
CA TRP A 101 0.01 -11.54 0.69
C TRP A 101 0.91 -12.71 0.27
N LEU A 102 0.83 -13.17 -0.99
CA LEU A 102 1.67 -14.28 -1.48
C LEU A 102 3.17 -13.97 -1.43
N LYS A 103 3.57 -12.70 -1.61
CA LYS A 103 4.97 -12.27 -1.42
C LYS A 103 5.51 -12.57 -0.02
N LEU A 104 4.64 -12.60 0.98
CA LEU A 104 4.98 -12.84 2.38
C LEU A 104 4.86 -14.30 2.76
N MET A 105 3.91 -15.00 2.13
CA MET A 105 3.54 -16.37 2.48
C MET A 105 3.33 -17.19 1.19
N PRO A 106 4.42 -17.54 0.48
CA PRO A 106 4.33 -18.25 -0.81
C PRO A 106 3.69 -19.65 -0.69
N TYR A 107 3.57 -20.19 0.53
CA TYR A 107 2.95 -21.48 0.80
C TYR A 107 1.41 -21.43 0.95
N LEU A 108 0.78 -20.24 0.90
CA LEU A 108 -0.69 -20.12 0.92
C LEU A 108 -1.35 -20.64 -0.37
N GLU A 109 -0.59 -20.90 -1.43
CA GLU A 109 -1.11 -21.48 -2.68
C GLU A 109 -1.70 -22.90 -2.51
N ASN A 110 -1.46 -23.57 -1.37
CA ASN A 110 -1.87 -24.96 -1.13
C ASN A 110 -3.03 -25.13 -0.12
N VAL A 111 -3.73 -24.06 0.29
CA VAL A 111 -4.73 -24.11 1.37
C VAL A 111 -6.16 -24.43 0.88
N ASP A 112 -6.32 -25.02 -0.30
CA ASP A 112 -7.65 -25.32 -0.84
C ASP A 112 -8.25 -26.70 -0.45
N GLN A 113 -7.61 -27.56 0.36
CA GLN A 113 -8.19 -28.92 0.59
C GLN A 113 -8.01 -29.58 1.98
N SER A 114 -7.98 -28.87 3.11
CA SER A 114 -8.07 -29.57 4.42
C SER A 114 -8.87 -28.83 5.48
N ASN A 115 -9.97 -29.44 5.92
CA ASN A 115 -10.99 -28.96 6.85
C ASN A 115 -10.53 -28.86 8.34
N ASP A 116 -9.33 -28.35 8.63
CA ASP A 116 -8.94 -28.03 10.01
C ASP A 116 -8.20 -26.68 10.06
N SER A 117 -8.98 -25.61 10.13
CA SER A 117 -8.62 -24.28 9.61
C SER A 117 -7.97 -23.32 10.64
N SER A 118 -8.20 -23.52 11.94
CA SER A 118 -7.92 -22.45 12.92
C SER A 118 -6.57 -22.56 13.64
N SER A 119 -6.05 -23.77 13.88
CA SER A 119 -4.80 -23.99 14.64
C SER A 119 -3.53 -23.94 13.76
N VAL A 120 -3.69 -24.33 12.50
CA VAL A 120 -2.58 -24.53 11.56
C VAL A 120 -2.05 -23.20 10.98
N THR A 121 -2.88 -22.15 10.92
CA THR A 121 -2.52 -20.84 10.34
C THR A 121 -1.69 -19.99 11.28
N VAL A 122 -2.08 -19.86 12.56
CA VAL A 122 -1.35 -19.06 13.57
C VAL A 122 0.04 -19.62 13.86
N THR A 123 0.17 -20.95 13.93
CA THR A 123 1.46 -21.62 14.17
C THR A 123 2.42 -21.46 12.97
N LYS A 124 1.89 -21.51 11.73
CA LYS A 124 2.68 -21.26 10.50
C LYS A 124 3.10 -19.79 10.38
N LEU A 125 2.20 -18.84 10.70
CA LEU A 125 2.51 -17.40 10.74
C LEU A 125 3.59 -17.09 11.78
N ASN A 126 3.45 -17.61 13.00
CA ASN A 126 4.45 -17.47 14.06
C ASN A 126 5.81 -18.02 13.65
N ARG A 127 5.85 -19.10 12.86
CA ARG A 127 7.09 -19.63 12.29
C ARG A 127 7.71 -18.64 11.30
N CYS A 128 6.92 -18.04 10.41
CA CYS A 128 7.43 -17.03 9.46
C CYS A 128 7.92 -15.74 10.13
N LEU A 129 7.30 -15.33 11.24
CA LEU A 129 7.79 -14.19 12.04
C LEU A 129 9.09 -14.50 12.80
N ARG A 130 9.40 -15.78 13.05
CA ARG A 130 10.60 -16.22 13.80
C ARG A 130 11.80 -16.61 12.94
N TYR A 131 11.62 -16.94 11.66
CA TYR A 131 12.77 -17.26 10.79
C TYR A 131 13.51 -15.99 10.37
N PRO A 132 14.86 -15.97 10.45
CA PRO A 132 15.62 -14.87 9.89
C PRO A 132 15.37 -14.82 8.38
N PHE A 133 15.02 -13.63 7.92
CA PHE A 133 14.62 -13.18 6.58
C PHE A 133 15.63 -13.45 5.44
N ASN A 134 16.45 -14.51 5.53
CA ASN A 134 17.56 -14.84 4.63
C ASN A 134 17.16 -15.25 3.21
N ARG A 135 15.88 -15.15 2.82
CA ARG A 135 15.43 -15.34 1.43
C ARG A 135 14.80 -14.10 0.79
N CYS A 136 14.73 -12.95 1.46
CA CYS A 136 14.44 -11.71 0.76
C CYS A 136 15.78 -11.12 0.28
N PRO A 137 16.06 -11.07 -1.04
CA PRO A 137 17.29 -10.49 -1.52
C PRO A 137 17.42 -9.06 -0.97
N ARG A 138 18.56 -8.75 -0.34
CA ARG A 138 18.87 -7.41 0.22
C ARG A 138 18.65 -6.28 -0.80
N ALA A 139 18.71 -6.61 -2.09
CA ALA A 139 18.39 -5.74 -3.22
C ALA A 139 16.91 -5.35 -3.32
N THR A 140 15.97 -6.22 -2.93
CA THR A 140 14.53 -5.94 -2.95
C THR A 140 14.16 -4.93 -1.85
N ILE A 141 14.77 -5.05 -0.67
CA ILE A 141 14.56 -4.12 0.45
C ILE A 141 15.05 -2.72 0.07
N LYS A 142 16.27 -2.60 -0.49
CA LYS A 142 16.77 -1.30 -0.98
C LYS A 142 15.89 -0.74 -2.09
N ARG A 143 15.45 -1.57 -3.04
CA ARG A 143 14.62 -1.10 -4.17
C ARG A 143 13.24 -0.62 -3.72
N THR A 144 12.57 -1.30 -2.77
CA THR A 144 11.30 -0.82 -2.21
C THR A 144 11.49 0.46 -1.40
N PHE A 145 12.59 0.57 -0.62
CA PHE A 145 12.89 1.78 0.14
C PHE A 145 13.25 2.96 -0.78
N GLU A 146 14.03 2.73 -1.84
CA GLU A 146 14.40 3.74 -2.85
C GLU A 146 13.22 4.14 -3.72
N THR A 147 12.36 3.21 -4.14
CA THR A 147 11.14 3.53 -4.92
C THR A 147 10.16 4.32 -4.08
N ASN A 148 9.92 3.93 -2.81
CA ASN A 148 9.07 4.70 -1.90
C ASN A 148 9.71 6.05 -1.55
N SER A 149 11.02 6.11 -1.28
CA SER A 149 11.71 7.37 -0.98
C SER A 149 11.71 8.33 -2.18
N ARG A 150 11.89 7.84 -3.41
CA ARG A 150 11.82 8.67 -4.63
C ARG A 150 10.40 9.17 -4.91
N LEU A 151 9.38 8.34 -4.66
CA LEU A 151 7.98 8.75 -4.77
C LEU A 151 7.61 9.85 -3.78
N TRP A 152 8.17 9.84 -2.56
CA TRP A 152 7.97 10.89 -1.56
C TRP A 152 8.84 12.13 -1.80
N LYS A 153 10.08 11.98 -2.30
CA LYS A 153 10.97 13.12 -2.57
C LYS A 153 10.49 14.00 -3.72
N CYS A 154 9.90 13.39 -4.76
CA CYS A 154 9.24 14.15 -5.82
C CYS A 154 8.02 14.98 -5.35
N GLU A 155 7.48 14.71 -4.16
CA GLU A 155 6.35 15.44 -3.59
C GLU A 155 6.80 16.69 -2.79
N GLU A 156 8.06 16.73 -2.31
CA GLU A 156 8.63 17.90 -1.61
C GLU A 156 9.44 18.83 -2.54
N ASP A 157 10.09 18.30 -3.58
CA ASP A 157 10.94 19.09 -4.49
C ASP A 157 10.13 19.93 -5.52
N GLY A 158 8.79 19.88 -5.46
CA GLY A 158 7.88 20.69 -6.29
C GLY A 158 7.47 22.04 -5.68
N VAL A 159 7.95 22.37 -4.47
CA VAL A 159 7.71 23.66 -3.81
C VAL A 159 9.04 24.31 -3.46
N SER A 160 9.71 24.89 -4.44
CA SER A 160 10.56 26.06 -4.18
C SER A 160 10.88 26.85 -5.45
N SER A 161 10.59 28.15 -5.35
CA SER A 161 10.91 29.30 -6.21
C SER A 161 10.07 29.51 -7.47
#